data_AF-A0A3C0VG19-F1
#
_entry.id   AF-A0A3C0VG19-F1
#
_cell.length_a   1.000
_cell.length_b   1.000
_cell.length_c   1.000
_cell.angle_alpha   90.00
_cell.angle_beta   90.00
_cell.angle_gamma   90.00
#
_symmetry.space_group_name_H-M   'P 1'
#
loop_
_entity.id
_entity.type
_entity.pdbx_description
1 polymer ?
#
loop_
_entity_poly.entity_id
_entity_poly.type
_entity_poly.pdbx_seq_one_letter_code
_entity_poly.pdbx_strand_id
1 'polypeptide(L)'
;QDTAIRMLGQWLTTDAAPALLELARTASSPQNQARALQGYLRIARDFDLPEPQRAEMCAAALRAAKRDEERKLALDIMVKHPSIDMLRAAVEAAKIPALKDDAGAAAMAMAQKVGGDSVDVRALLAQVGREPMKVEIVKAEYGAGATFKDVTAALARHARGFPLIVLPSPSYNASFGGDPVPGVVKQLKIKYRIDGKEGEVSLQEDAPVLLPVPK
;
A
#
# COMPACT_ATOMS: atom_id res chain seq x y z
N GLN A 1 -20.51 -1.04 33.64
CA GLN A 1 -19.30 -0.87 32.80
C GLN A 1 -19.61 -0.96 31.31
N ASP A 2 -20.41 -1.92 30.85
CA ASP A 2 -20.69 -2.13 29.41
C ASP A 2 -21.41 -0.94 28.72
N THR A 3 -22.28 -0.24 29.45
CA THR A 3 -22.99 0.95 28.94
C THR A 3 -22.06 2.15 28.72
N ALA A 4 -21.15 2.41 29.65
CA ALA A 4 -20.20 3.52 29.54
C ALA A 4 -19.21 3.33 28.37
N ILE A 5 -18.80 2.09 28.12
CA ILE A 5 -17.91 1.75 26.99
C ILE A 5 -18.66 1.89 25.65
N ARG A 6 -19.94 1.52 25.58
CA ARG A 6 -20.79 1.79 24.41
C ARG A 6 -20.98 3.29 24.15
N MET A 7 -21.19 4.09 25.20
CA MET A 7 -21.36 5.54 25.07
C MET A 7 -20.05 6.25 24.69
N LEU A 8 -18.90 5.81 25.20
CA LEU A 8 -17.58 6.28 24.74
C LEU A 8 -17.30 5.88 23.28
N GLY A 9 -17.86 4.76 22.83
CA GLY A 9 -17.89 4.40 21.41
C GLY A 9 -18.84 5.26 20.55
N GLN A 10 -19.63 6.18 21.13
CA GLN A 10 -20.53 7.07 20.39
C GLN A 10 -20.06 8.53 20.39
N TRP A 11 -19.22 8.93 21.34
CA TRP A 11 -18.56 10.24 21.37
C TRP A 11 -17.08 10.07 21.05
N LEU A 12 -16.68 10.25 19.79
CA LEU A 12 -15.27 10.24 19.43
C LEU A 12 -14.83 11.67 19.26
N THR A 13 -14.18 12.24 20.27
CA THR A 13 -13.14 13.23 20.01
C THR A 13 -11.81 12.50 19.98
N THR A 14 -10.81 13.12 19.38
CA THR A 14 -9.44 12.59 19.36
C THR A 14 -8.89 12.37 20.78
N ASP A 15 -9.37 13.13 21.77
CA ASP A 15 -8.98 13.04 23.18
C ASP A 15 -9.35 11.71 23.85
N ALA A 16 -10.29 10.95 23.28
CA ALA A 16 -10.66 9.63 23.81
C ALA A 16 -9.61 8.55 23.50
N ALA A 17 -8.68 8.82 22.57
CA ALA A 17 -7.74 7.83 22.06
C ALA A 17 -6.84 7.19 23.15
N PRO A 18 -6.22 7.96 24.07
CA PRO A 18 -5.39 7.37 25.14
C PRO A 18 -6.19 6.44 26.05
N ALA A 19 -7.41 6.83 26.43
CA ALA A 19 -8.28 6.02 27.29
C ALA A 19 -8.73 4.73 26.59
N LEU A 20 -9.06 4.78 25.29
CA LEU A 20 -9.41 3.60 24.51
C LEU A 20 -8.24 2.63 24.35
N LEU A 21 -7.02 3.13 24.16
CA LEU A 21 -5.83 2.29 24.08
C LEU A 21 -5.54 1.59 25.41
N GLU A 22 -5.65 2.30 26.52
CA GLU A 22 -5.49 1.72 27.85
C GLU A 22 -6.55 0.66 28.13
N LEU A 23 -7.82 0.91 27.77
CA LEU A 23 -8.88 -0.10 27.88
C LEU A 23 -8.62 -1.32 26.99
N ALA A 24 -8.11 -1.12 25.77
CA ALA A 24 -7.75 -2.22 24.87
C ALA A 24 -6.69 -3.16 25.48
N ARG A 25 -5.78 -2.62 26.30
CA ARG A 25 -4.73 -3.38 26.99
C ARG A 25 -5.20 -4.03 28.28
N THR A 26 -5.97 -3.30 29.07
CA THR A 26 -6.22 -3.63 30.50
C THR A 26 -7.59 -4.24 30.78
N ALA A 27 -8.58 -4.08 29.88
CA ALA A 27 -9.94 -4.54 30.17
C ALA A 27 -9.99 -6.05 30.41
N SER A 28 -10.73 -6.48 31.44
CA SER A 28 -10.79 -7.90 31.85
C SER A 28 -11.48 -8.80 30.82
N SER A 29 -12.38 -8.24 30.00
CA SER A 29 -13.11 -8.98 28.97
C SER A 29 -12.43 -8.83 27.60
N PRO A 30 -12.09 -9.93 26.90
CA PRO A 30 -11.57 -9.89 25.53
C PRO A 30 -12.49 -9.15 24.56
N GLN A 31 -13.81 -9.23 24.76
CA GLN A 31 -14.78 -8.51 23.95
C GLN A 31 -14.67 -6.99 24.14
N ASN A 32 -14.41 -6.54 25.37
CA ASN A 32 -14.25 -5.12 25.67
C ASN A 32 -12.89 -4.60 25.19
N GLN A 33 -11.83 -5.42 25.27
CA GLN A 33 -10.54 -5.11 24.66
C GLN A 33 -10.68 -4.88 23.15
N ALA A 34 -11.35 -5.80 22.45
CA ALA A 34 -11.61 -5.70 21.02
C ALA A 34 -12.44 -4.46 20.65
N ARG A 35 -13.52 -4.18 21.39
CA ARG A 35 -14.37 -2.98 21.17
C ARG A 35 -13.60 -1.68 21.40
N ALA A 36 -12.80 -1.61 22.46
CA ALA A 36 -11.98 -0.44 22.75
C ALA A 36 -10.94 -0.19 21.64
N LEU A 37 -10.28 -1.26 21.18
CA LEU A 37 -9.32 -1.18 20.09
C LEU A 37 -9.96 -0.78 18.76
N GLN A 38 -11.15 -1.28 18.44
CA GLN A 38 -11.92 -0.83 17.27
C GLN A 38 -12.30 0.63 17.36
N GLY A 39 -12.72 1.10 18.55
CA GLY A 39 -12.99 2.52 18.79
C GLY A 39 -11.74 3.38 18.55
N TYR A 40 -10.59 2.94 19.06
CA TYR A 40 -9.30 3.59 18.88
C TYR A 40 -8.87 3.67 17.40
N LEU A 41 -8.98 2.55 16.66
CA LEU A 41 -8.68 2.49 15.23
C LEU A 41 -9.65 3.35 14.41
N ARG A 42 -10.92 3.47 14.84
CA ARG A 42 -11.87 4.37 14.19
C ARG A 42 -11.47 5.83 14.32
N ILE A 43 -10.88 6.25 15.45
CA ILE A 43 -10.31 7.60 15.57
C ILE A 43 -9.20 7.80 14.54
N ALA A 44 -8.27 6.84 14.45
CA ALA A 44 -7.17 6.88 13.49
C ALA A 44 -7.63 6.86 12.02
N ARG A 45 -8.84 6.38 11.73
CA ARG A 45 -9.40 6.30 10.38
C ARG A 45 -10.24 7.51 9.99
N ASP A 46 -11.13 7.95 10.88
CA ASP A 46 -12.22 8.88 10.51
C ASP A 46 -11.90 10.34 10.87
N PHE A 47 -10.91 10.59 11.73
CA PHE A 47 -10.56 11.96 12.16
C PHE A 47 -9.39 12.54 11.37
N ASP A 48 -9.40 13.86 11.25
CA ASP A 48 -8.24 14.61 10.79
C ASP A 48 -7.19 14.63 11.90
N LEU A 49 -6.04 14.04 11.62
CA LEU A 49 -4.94 13.81 12.55
C LEU A 49 -3.65 14.12 11.81
N PRO A 50 -2.70 14.83 12.44
CA PRO A 50 -1.34 14.92 11.95
C PRO A 50 -0.79 13.54 11.62
N GLU A 51 -0.07 13.44 10.51
CA GLU A 51 0.46 12.16 10.00
C GLU A 51 1.30 11.40 11.06
N PRO A 52 2.24 12.03 11.80
CA PRO A 52 2.99 11.33 12.84
C PRO A 52 2.10 10.76 13.96
N GLN A 53 1.06 11.50 14.36
CA GLN A 53 0.13 11.04 15.38
C GLN A 53 -0.69 9.84 14.88
N ARG A 54 -1.17 9.88 13.64
CA ARG A 54 -1.90 8.75 13.04
C ARG A 54 -1.02 7.50 12.96
N ALA A 55 0.26 7.66 12.61
CA ALA A 55 1.22 6.58 12.53
C ALA A 55 1.49 5.94 13.90
N GLU A 56 1.71 6.76 14.93
CA GLU A 56 1.85 6.28 16.30
C GLU A 56 0.63 5.49 16.75
N MET A 57 -0.58 5.99 16.43
CA MET A 57 -1.82 5.30 16.78
C MET A 57 -1.91 3.91 16.13
N CYS A 58 -1.68 3.81 14.82
CA CYS A 58 -1.76 2.51 14.14
C CYS A 58 -0.68 1.54 14.65
N ALA A 59 0.54 2.03 14.92
CA ALA A 59 1.61 1.22 15.51
C ALA A 59 1.30 0.77 16.95
N ALA A 60 0.65 1.62 17.76
CA ALA A 60 0.19 1.26 19.10
C ALA A 60 -0.92 0.21 19.04
N ALA A 61 -1.85 0.35 18.09
CA ALA A 61 -2.93 -0.62 17.88
C ALA A 61 -2.40 -2.00 17.48
N LEU A 62 -1.44 -2.09 16.56
CA LEU A 62 -0.79 -3.35 16.18
C LEU A 62 -0.19 -4.09 17.39
N ARG A 63 0.47 -3.35 18.29
CA ARG A 63 1.07 -3.90 19.51
C ARG A 63 0.03 -4.31 20.56
N ALA A 64 -1.06 -3.56 20.69
CA ALA A 64 -2.12 -3.83 21.66
C ALA A 64 -3.06 -4.95 21.19
N ALA A 65 -3.19 -5.16 19.87
CA ALA A 65 -4.06 -6.16 19.28
C ALA A 65 -3.66 -7.59 19.68
N LYS A 66 -4.66 -8.32 20.17
CA LYS A 66 -4.53 -9.74 20.51
C LYS A 66 -5.00 -10.64 19.38
N ARG A 67 -5.84 -10.12 18.47
CA ARG A 67 -6.40 -10.85 17.34
C ARG A 67 -5.83 -10.32 16.04
N ASP A 68 -5.58 -11.22 15.09
CA ASP A 68 -5.02 -10.82 13.80
C ASP A 68 -5.99 -9.95 12.99
N GLU A 69 -7.32 -10.13 13.14
CA GLU A 69 -8.32 -9.26 12.51
C GLU A 69 -8.17 -7.78 12.86
N GLU A 70 -7.83 -7.48 14.12
CA GLU A 70 -7.60 -6.11 14.58
C GLU A 70 -6.31 -5.54 14.00
N ARG A 71 -5.28 -6.40 13.86
CA ARG A 71 -4.02 -6.02 13.22
C ARG A 71 -4.18 -5.76 11.73
N LYS A 72 -4.97 -6.59 11.03
CA LYS A 72 -5.33 -6.40 9.62
C LYS A 72 -6.09 -5.09 9.42
N LEU A 73 -7.04 -4.77 10.30
CA LEU A 73 -7.73 -3.48 10.26
C LEU A 73 -6.77 -2.29 10.42
N ALA A 74 -5.77 -2.40 11.29
CA ALA A 74 -4.73 -1.38 11.40
C ALA A 74 -3.96 -1.23 10.08
N LEU A 75 -3.51 -2.34 9.47
CA LEU A 75 -2.81 -2.33 8.17
C LEU A 75 -3.64 -1.67 7.06
N ASP A 76 -4.95 -1.93 7.01
CA ASP A 76 -5.86 -1.29 6.03
C ASP A 76 -5.89 0.24 6.19
N ILE A 77 -5.87 0.73 7.43
CA ILE A 77 -5.81 2.17 7.71
C ILE A 77 -4.46 2.74 7.25
N MET A 78 -3.35 2.01 7.49
CA MET A 78 -2.01 2.42 7.04
C MET A 78 -1.95 2.56 5.51
N VAL A 79 -2.54 1.63 4.75
CA VAL A 79 -2.57 1.68 3.28
C VAL A 79 -3.38 2.87 2.75
N LYS A 80 -4.40 3.31 3.50
CA LYS A 80 -5.22 4.49 3.17
C LYS A 80 -4.52 5.81 3.48
N HIS A 81 -3.68 5.83 4.53
CA HIS A 81 -2.93 7.02 4.97
C HIS A 81 -1.42 6.70 5.00
N PRO A 82 -0.80 6.49 3.82
CA PRO A 82 0.55 5.96 3.74
C PRO A 82 1.58 7.01 4.17
N SER A 83 2.54 6.59 4.98
CA SER A 83 3.72 7.37 5.35
C SER A 83 4.92 6.46 5.60
N ILE A 84 6.11 7.05 5.77
CA ILE A 84 7.33 6.28 6.10
C ILE A 84 7.20 5.62 7.47
N ASP A 85 6.59 6.29 8.45
CA ASP A 85 6.37 5.73 9.78
C ASP A 85 5.34 4.59 9.76
N MET A 86 4.28 4.71 8.96
CA MET A 86 3.33 3.63 8.70
C MET A 86 4.00 2.42 8.02
N LEU A 87 4.85 2.68 7.02
CA LEU A 87 5.62 1.63 6.35
C LEU A 87 6.52 0.89 7.35
N ARG A 88 7.23 1.61 8.23
CA ARG A 88 8.05 1.01 9.28
C ARG A 88 7.22 0.13 10.21
N ALA A 89 6.03 0.60 10.61
CA ALA A 89 5.13 -0.17 11.47
C ALA A 89 4.62 -1.46 10.79
N ALA A 90 4.31 -1.42 9.49
CA ALA A 90 3.93 -2.62 8.73
C ALA A 90 5.09 -3.60 8.56
N VAL A 91 6.31 -3.12 8.32
CA VAL A 91 7.52 -3.96 8.27
C VAL A 91 7.73 -4.70 9.59
N GLU A 92 7.56 -4.02 10.72
CA GLU A 92 7.60 -4.67 12.03
C GLU A 92 6.47 -5.69 12.20
N ALA A 93 5.25 -5.39 11.75
CA ALA A 93 4.13 -6.33 11.78
C ALA A 93 4.39 -7.60 10.95
N ALA A 94 5.13 -7.50 9.84
CA ALA A 94 5.47 -8.64 9.00
C ALA A 94 6.39 -9.66 9.68
N LYS A 95 7.04 -9.29 10.79
CA LYS A 95 7.80 -10.23 11.64
C LYS A 95 6.89 -11.19 12.41
N ILE A 96 5.59 -10.88 12.51
CA ILE A 96 4.58 -11.77 13.10
C ILE A 96 4.18 -12.79 12.02
N PRO A 97 4.39 -14.11 12.23
CA PRO A 97 4.13 -15.11 11.20
C PRO A 97 2.72 -15.08 10.61
N ALA A 98 1.70 -14.84 11.45
CA ALA A 98 0.31 -14.76 11.02
C ALA A 98 -0.02 -13.53 10.15
N LEU A 99 0.85 -12.52 10.11
CA LEU A 99 0.67 -11.29 9.34
C LEU A 99 1.68 -11.11 8.22
N LYS A 100 2.63 -12.02 8.05
CA LYS A 100 3.76 -11.84 7.13
C LYS A 100 3.31 -11.40 5.74
N ASP A 101 2.32 -12.10 5.17
CA ASP A 101 1.85 -11.84 3.82
C ASP A 101 1.01 -10.55 3.74
N ASP A 102 0.07 -10.35 4.66
CA ASP A 102 -0.79 -9.16 4.71
C ASP A 102 0.04 -7.88 4.95
N ALA A 103 0.95 -7.91 5.91
CA ALA A 103 1.83 -6.80 6.23
C ALA A 103 2.85 -6.54 5.11
N GLY A 104 3.38 -7.59 4.48
CA GLY A 104 4.23 -7.45 3.30
C GLY A 104 3.50 -6.84 2.10
N ALA A 105 2.23 -7.18 1.90
CA ALA A 105 1.38 -6.57 0.87
C ALA A 105 1.06 -5.10 1.20
N ALA A 106 0.71 -4.80 2.45
CA ALA A 106 0.48 -3.44 2.91
C ALA A 106 1.73 -2.55 2.77
N ALA A 107 2.91 -3.08 3.13
CA ALA A 107 4.19 -2.40 2.97
C ALA A 107 4.45 -2.01 1.51
N MET A 108 4.18 -2.90 0.56
CA MET A 108 4.31 -2.60 -0.87
C MET A 108 3.34 -1.53 -1.35
N ALA A 109 2.08 -1.63 -0.94
CA ALA A 109 1.05 -0.67 -1.34
C ALA A 109 1.38 0.73 -0.81
N MET A 110 1.95 0.83 0.39
CA MET A 110 2.41 2.11 0.96
C MET A 110 3.66 2.62 0.26
N ALA A 111 4.66 1.77 0.03
CA ALA A 111 5.90 2.12 -0.64
C ALA A 111 5.67 2.80 -2.00
N GLN A 112 4.71 2.30 -2.79
CA GLN A 112 4.34 2.89 -4.07
C GLN A 112 3.86 4.34 -3.94
N LYS A 113 3.21 4.68 -2.82
CA LYS A 113 2.60 5.99 -2.58
C LYS A 113 3.53 7.00 -1.91
N VAL A 114 4.50 6.54 -1.10
CA VAL A 114 5.40 7.40 -0.31
C VAL A 114 6.75 7.67 -0.98
N GLY A 115 6.89 7.33 -2.27
CA GLY A 115 8.12 7.53 -3.04
C GLY A 115 9.04 6.32 -3.04
N GLY A 116 8.55 5.21 -3.63
CA GLY A 116 9.12 3.85 -3.61
C GLY A 116 10.62 3.65 -3.88
N ASP A 117 11.33 4.67 -4.34
CA ASP A 117 12.77 4.62 -4.64
C ASP A 117 13.65 5.28 -3.58
N SER A 118 13.08 5.91 -2.55
CA SER A 118 13.88 6.46 -1.46
C SER A 118 14.73 5.37 -0.81
N VAL A 119 15.92 5.73 -0.33
CA VAL A 119 16.85 4.78 0.30
C VAL A 119 16.18 4.11 1.51
N ASP A 120 15.39 4.87 2.26
CA ASP A 120 14.66 4.39 3.43
C ASP A 120 13.56 3.38 3.05
N VAL A 121 12.78 3.65 1.99
CA VAL A 121 11.72 2.73 1.54
C VAL A 121 12.32 1.42 1.05
N ARG A 122 13.42 1.49 0.30
CA ARG A 122 14.15 0.30 -0.17
C ARG A 122 14.68 -0.55 0.97
N ALA A 123 15.30 0.08 1.98
CA ALA A 123 15.80 -0.61 3.16
C ALA A 123 14.67 -1.27 3.98
N LEU A 124 13.50 -0.63 4.05
CA LEU A 124 12.32 -1.17 4.74
C LEU A 124 11.74 -2.38 4.00
N LEU A 125 11.66 -2.35 2.67
CA LEU A 125 11.09 -3.44 1.89
C LEU A 125 11.99 -4.69 1.85
N ALA A 126 13.31 -4.49 1.87
CA ALA A 126 14.25 -5.61 2.00
C ALA A 126 13.99 -6.44 3.28
N GLN A 127 13.58 -5.79 4.39
CA GLN A 127 13.28 -6.49 5.65
C GLN A 127 12.06 -7.41 5.59
N VAL A 128 11.15 -7.21 4.62
CA VAL A 128 9.99 -8.08 4.41
C VAL A 128 10.21 -9.06 3.26
N GLY A 129 11.47 -9.29 2.86
CA GLY A 129 11.82 -10.21 1.77
C GLY A 129 11.41 -9.68 0.40
N ARG A 130 11.20 -8.37 0.28
CA ARG A 130 10.90 -7.70 -0.99
C ARG A 130 12.10 -6.85 -1.37
N GLU A 131 13.09 -7.51 -1.94
CA GLU A 131 14.28 -6.83 -2.44
C GLU A 131 13.89 -5.92 -3.60
N PRO A 132 14.28 -4.63 -3.56
CA PRO A 132 14.11 -3.76 -4.69
C PRO A 132 14.84 -4.33 -5.90
N MET A 133 14.14 -4.45 -7.02
CA MET A 133 14.70 -4.93 -8.27
C MET A 133 15.02 -3.74 -9.16
N LYS A 134 16.14 -3.79 -9.89
CA LYS A 134 16.48 -2.77 -10.87
C LYS A 134 15.63 -2.97 -12.11
N VAL A 135 14.57 -2.18 -12.24
CA VAL A 135 13.68 -2.19 -13.41
C VAL A 135 14.09 -1.12 -14.41
N GLU A 136 14.37 -1.54 -15.64
CA GLU A 136 14.68 -0.65 -16.76
C GLU A 136 13.69 -0.91 -17.89
N ILE A 137 12.98 0.13 -18.34
CA ILE A 137 12.14 0.04 -19.54
C ILE A 137 13.02 0.27 -20.75
N VAL A 138 13.14 -0.74 -21.61
CA VAL A 138 13.94 -0.70 -22.84
C VAL A 138 13.11 -0.12 -23.99
N LYS A 139 11.86 -0.57 -24.15
CA LYS A 139 10.92 -0.05 -25.15
C LYS A 139 9.49 -0.29 -24.70
N ALA A 140 8.60 0.66 -24.91
CA ALA A 140 7.17 0.47 -24.69
C ALA A 140 6.33 1.11 -25.80
N GLU A 141 5.35 0.37 -26.30
CA GLU A 141 4.48 0.78 -27.41
C GLU A 141 3.02 0.51 -27.06
N TYR A 142 2.16 1.51 -27.27
CA TYR A 142 0.73 1.44 -26.96
C TYR A 142 -0.10 1.69 -28.21
N GLY A 143 -1.00 0.77 -28.56
CA GLY A 143 -1.81 0.88 -29.77
C GLY A 143 -2.46 -0.42 -30.23
N ALA A 144 -2.93 -0.43 -31.47
CA ALA A 144 -3.66 -1.54 -32.08
C ALA A 144 -3.36 -1.64 -33.60
N GLY A 145 -3.42 -2.85 -34.15
CA GLY A 145 -3.18 -3.10 -35.58
C GLY A 145 -1.78 -2.65 -36.01
N ALA A 146 -1.71 -1.68 -36.92
CA ALA A 146 -0.46 -1.09 -37.41
C ALA A 146 -0.08 0.23 -36.72
N THR A 147 -0.95 0.77 -35.87
CA THR A 147 -0.77 2.09 -35.24
C THR A 147 -0.36 1.92 -33.80
N PHE A 148 0.88 2.29 -33.48
CA PHE A 148 1.43 2.29 -32.14
C PHE A 148 2.09 3.63 -31.81
N LYS A 149 1.83 4.11 -30.61
CA LYS A 149 2.52 5.25 -30.01
C LYS A 149 3.69 4.75 -29.16
N ASP A 150 4.86 5.35 -29.33
CA ASP A 150 5.97 5.12 -28.40
C ASP A 150 5.67 5.79 -27.06
N VAL A 151 5.60 4.98 -26.02
CA VAL A 151 5.32 5.39 -24.64
C VAL A 151 6.47 5.07 -23.70
N THR A 152 7.65 4.74 -24.25
CA THR A 152 8.84 4.31 -23.50
C THR A 152 9.20 5.30 -22.41
N ALA A 153 9.34 6.59 -22.76
CA ALA A 153 9.69 7.63 -21.80
C ALA A 153 8.60 7.88 -20.76
N ALA A 154 7.32 7.79 -21.15
CA ALA A 154 6.20 7.95 -20.22
C ALA A 154 6.19 6.81 -19.19
N LEU A 155 6.33 5.56 -19.64
CA LEU A 155 6.36 4.40 -18.76
C LEU A 155 7.62 4.37 -17.87
N ALA A 156 8.79 4.66 -18.43
CA ALA A 156 10.07 4.67 -17.71
C ALA A 156 10.08 5.67 -16.53
N ARG A 157 9.40 6.82 -16.65
CA ARG A 157 9.26 7.81 -15.56
C ARG A 157 8.54 7.26 -14.33
N HIS A 158 7.76 6.20 -14.49
CA HIS A 158 7.02 5.54 -13.42
C HIS A 158 7.62 4.20 -13.01
N ALA A 159 8.65 3.71 -13.72
CA ALA A 159 9.42 2.56 -13.27
C ALA A 159 10.11 2.92 -11.95
N ARG A 160 9.93 2.04 -10.96
CA ARG A 160 10.51 2.14 -9.62
C ARG A 160 11.30 0.87 -9.33
N GLY A 161 11.85 0.73 -8.14
CA GLY A 161 12.55 -0.47 -7.67
C GLY A 161 11.71 -1.76 -7.58
N PHE A 162 10.60 -1.89 -8.32
CA PHE A 162 9.70 -3.05 -8.27
C PHE A 162 9.10 -3.35 -9.65
N PRO A 163 8.79 -4.64 -9.95
CA PRO A 163 8.18 -5.07 -11.21
C PRO A 163 6.74 -4.59 -11.41
N LEU A 164 6.21 -3.72 -10.55
CA LEU A 164 4.87 -3.14 -10.65
C LEU A 164 4.99 -1.64 -10.89
N ILE A 165 4.48 -1.18 -12.03
CA ILE A 165 4.51 0.23 -12.44
C ILE A 165 3.14 0.87 -12.18
N VAL A 166 3.12 1.88 -11.33
CA VAL A 166 1.91 2.66 -11.02
C VAL A 166 1.86 3.90 -11.90
N LEU A 167 0.85 3.96 -12.77
CA LEU A 167 0.59 5.09 -13.65
C LEU A 167 -0.23 6.18 -12.93
N PRO A 168 -0.15 7.44 -13.38
CA PRO A 168 -0.89 8.56 -12.77
C PRO A 168 -2.42 8.45 -12.96
N SER A 169 -2.87 7.63 -13.92
CA SER A 169 -4.28 7.32 -14.15
C SER A 169 -4.44 5.82 -14.42
N PRO A 170 -5.56 5.20 -14.01
CA PRO A 170 -5.87 3.82 -14.40
C PRO A 170 -6.05 3.67 -15.91
N SER A 171 -6.36 4.76 -16.64
CA SER A 171 -6.44 4.74 -18.09
C SER A 171 -5.07 4.97 -18.73
N TYR A 172 -4.69 4.09 -19.65
CA TYR A 172 -3.51 4.22 -20.49
C TYR A 172 -3.63 5.41 -21.43
N ASN A 173 -4.81 5.68 -21.99
CA ASN A 173 -5.03 6.85 -22.84
C ASN A 173 -4.72 8.14 -22.08
N ALA A 174 -5.16 8.25 -20.82
CA ALA A 174 -4.85 9.41 -19.98
C ALA A 174 -3.36 9.47 -19.60
N SER A 175 -2.76 8.33 -19.24
CA SER A 175 -1.36 8.24 -18.80
C SER A 175 -0.34 8.42 -19.91
N PHE A 176 -0.70 8.07 -21.15
CA PHE A 176 0.18 8.15 -22.32
C PHE A 176 -0.14 9.32 -23.24
N GLY A 177 -0.95 10.28 -22.79
CA GLY A 177 -1.20 11.54 -23.50
C GLY A 177 -2.06 11.38 -24.76
N GLY A 178 -3.13 10.60 -24.69
CA GLY A 178 -4.16 10.47 -25.70
C GLY A 178 -4.38 9.03 -26.19
N ASP A 179 -5.51 8.86 -26.87
CA ASP A 179 -5.90 7.61 -27.53
C ASP A 179 -5.24 7.51 -28.93
N PRO A 180 -4.37 6.53 -29.18
CA PRO A 180 -3.71 6.36 -30.48
C PRO A 180 -4.64 5.79 -31.57
N VAL A 181 -5.72 5.08 -31.20
CA VAL A 181 -6.64 4.42 -32.13
C VAL A 181 -8.07 4.47 -31.56
N PRO A 182 -8.81 5.58 -31.77
CA PRO A 182 -10.14 5.78 -31.19
C PRO A 182 -11.13 4.66 -31.51
N GLY A 183 -11.88 4.21 -30.49
CA GLY A 183 -12.94 3.21 -30.63
C GLY A 183 -12.46 1.76 -30.79
N VAL A 184 -11.15 1.50 -30.67
CA VAL A 184 -10.56 0.15 -30.73
C VAL A 184 -9.91 -0.18 -29.39
N VAL A 185 -9.98 -1.44 -28.96
CA VAL A 185 -9.24 -1.90 -27.77
C VAL A 185 -7.76 -2.03 -28.10
N LYS A 186 -6.90 -1.42 -27.28
CA LYS A 186 -5.45 -1.39 -27.50
C LYS A 186 -4.72 -2.38 -26.61
N GLN A 187 -3.43 -2.52 -26.87
CA GLN A 187 -2.51 -3.25 -26.02
C GLN A 187 -1.26 -2.42 -25.75
N LEU A 188 -0.67 -2.64 -24.59
CA LEU A 188 0.62 -2.10 -24.21
C LEU A 188 1.67 -3.21 -24.31
N LYS A 189 2.63 -3.03 -25.20
CA LYS A 189 3.79 -3.92 -25.35
C LYS A 189 4.99 -3.31 -24.66
N ILE A 190 5.70 -4.09 -23.85
CA ILE A 190 6.81 -3.61 -23.04
C ILE A 190 7.97 -4.58 -23.17
N LYS A 191 9.14 -4.07 -23.56
CA LYS A 191 10.44 -4.71 -23.42
C LYS A 191 11.19 -4.04 -22.28
N TYR A 192 11.75 -4.84 -21.38
CA TYR A 192 12.34 -4.34 -20.14
C TYR A 192 13.53 -5.19 -19.71
N ARG A 193 14.28 -4.70 -18.72
CA ARG A 193 15.25 -5.46 -17.94
C ARG A 193 14.91 -5.42 -16.47
N ILE A 194 15.02 -6.57 -15.81
CA ILE A 194 14.95 -6.70 -14.35
C ILE A 194 16.28 -7.30 -13.91
N ASP A 195 17.04 -6.56 -13.11
CA ASP A 195 18.37 -6.95 -12.63
C ASP A 195 19.29 -7.41 -13.76
N GLY A 196 19.24 -6.69 -14.89
CA GLY A 196 20.03 -6.95 -16.09
C GLY A 196 19.48 -8.05 -17.02
N LYS A 197 18.46 -8.81 -16.61
CA LYS A 197 17.84 -9.86 -17.44
C LYS A 197 16.70 -9.29 -18.28
N GLU A 198 16.66 -9.63 -19.56
CA GLU A 198 15.64 -9.13 -20.49
C GLU A 198 14.30 -9.86 -20.35
N GLY A 199 13.21 -9.11 -20.50
CA GLY A 199 11.84 -9.63 -20.53
C GLY A 199 10.96 -8.84 -21.48
N GLU A 200 9.85 -9.46 -21.88
CA GLU A 200 8.82 -8.84 -22.70
C GLU A 200 7.42 -9.23 -22.21
N VAL A 201 6.48 -8.28 -22.23
CA VAL A 201 5.07 -8.52 -21.89
C VAL A 201 4.15 -7.71 -22.80
N SER A 202 2.99 -8.28 -23.12
CA SER A 202 1.89 -7.57 -23.78
C SER A 202 0.68 -7.58 -22.86
N LEU A 203 0.15 -6.40 -22.54
CA LEU A 203 -0.94 -6.19 -21.61
C LEU A 203 -2.16 -5.65 -22.35
N GLN A 204 -3.35 -6.05 -21.89
CA GLN A 204 -4.60 -5.43 -22.35
C GLN A 204 -4.68 -3.96 -21.89
N GLU A 205 -5.44 -3.14 -22.62
CA GLU A 205 -5.73 -1.76 -22.24
C GLU A 205 -6.17 -1.68 -20.77
N ASP A 206 -5.58 -0.72 -20.04
CA ASP A 206 -5.86 -0.39 -18.64
C ASP A 206 -5.58 -1.52 -17.61
N ALA A 207 -4.92 -2.62 -18.03
CA ALA A 207 -4.48 -3.65 -17.12
C ALA A 207 -3.40 -3.13 -16.14
N PRO A 208 -3.28 -3.69 -14.92
CA PRO A 208 -2.14 -3.40 -14.06
C PRO A 208 -0.81 -3.71 -14.76
N VAL A 209 0.13 -2.77 -14.73
CA VAL A 209 1.45 -2.94 -15.35
C VAL A 209 2.36 -3.76 -14.42
N LEU A 210 2.17 -5.08 -14.45
CA LEU A 210 3.01 -6.05 -13.76
C LEU A 210 3.98 -6.69 -14.77
N LEU A 211 5.27 -6.53 -14.52
CA LEU A 211 6.35 -7.10 -15.33
C LEU A 211 6.71 -8.49 -14.76
N PRO A 212 6.55 -9.58 -15.54
CA PRO A 212 7.05 -10.88 -15.13
C PRO A 212 8.55 -10.86 -14.84
N VAL A 213 8.98 -11.40 -13.71
CA VAL A 213 10.42 -11.51 -13.40
C VAL A 213 11.06 -12.52 -14.36
N PRO A 214 12.03 -12.12 -15.20
CA PRO A 214 12.73 -13.03 -16.09
C PRO A 214 13.53 -14.07 -15.29
N LYS A 215 13.52 -15.32 -15.76
CA LYS A 215 14.28 -16.42 -15.13
C LYS A 215 15.78 -16.24 -15.31
#